data_AF-A0A358FXP5-F1
#
_entry.id   AF-A0A358FXP5-F1
#
_cell.length_a   1.000
_cell.length_b   1.000
_cell.length_c   1.000
_cell.angle_alpha   90.00
_cell.angle_beta   90.00
_cell.angle_gamma   90.00
#
_symmetry.space_group_name_H-M   'P 1'
#
loop_
_entity.id
_entity.type
_entity.pdbx_description
1 polymer ?
#
loop_
_entity_poly.entity_id
_entity_poly.type
_entity_poly.pdbx_seq_one_letter_code
_entity_poly.pdbx_strand_id
1 'polypeptide(L)'
;ELDDVTLGRVIQMVQADERPSEVLTHQVLRGSRGRHVRPKTSGQKRYVDAIERNVITFGIGPAGTGKSWLAMAMAVKALQAKEVQRIILTRPAVEAGERLGFLPGDLMAKIDPYLRPLYDALYDMIDTDGAQKLLERGVVEVAPLAFMRGR
;
A
#
# COMPACT_ATOMS: atom_id res chain seq x y z
N GLU A 1 5.81 0.94 -26.61
CA GLU A 1 4.73 1.82 -27.08
C GLU A 1 4.29 2.71 -25.93
N LEU A 2 4.03 4.00 -26.20
CA LEU A 2 3.40 4.89 -25.24
C LEU A 2 1.90 4.62 -25.29
N ASP A 3 1.30 4.21 -24.16
CA ASP A 3 -0.15 4.00 -24.10
C ASP A 3 -0.90 5.34 -24.05
N ASP A 4 -2.09 5.39 -24.66
CA ASP A 4 -2.91 6.62 -24.78
C ASP A 4 -3.28 7.21 -23.41
N VAL A 5 -3.42 6.35 -22.39
CA VAL A 5 -3.73 6.77 -21.01
C VAL A 5 -2.57 7.55 -20.41
N THR A 6 -1.34 7.12 -20.66
CA THR A 6 -0.10 7.76 -20.20
C THR A 6 0.10 9.07 -20.95
N LEU A 7 -0.15 9.09 -22.26
CA LEU A 7 -0.10 10.33 -23.04
C LEU A 7 -1.08 11.38 -22.50
N GLY A 8 -2.33 10.99 -22.24
CA GLY A 8 -3.33 11.89 -21.65
C GLY A 8 -2.92 12.46 -20.30
N ARG A 9 -2.30 11.65 -19.43
CA ARG A 9 -1.78 12.11 -18.14
C ARG A 9 -0.62 13.08 -18.28
N VAL A 10 0.30 12.82 -19.21
CA VAL A 10 1.44 13.71 -19.48
C VAL A 10 0.94 15.09 -19.94
N ILE A 11 -0.05 15.12 -20.85
CA ILE A 11 -0.66 16.38 -21.31
C ILE A 11 -1.28 17.15 -20.13
N GLN A 12 -2.05 16.46 -19.28
CA GLN A 12 -2.66 17.09 -18.09
C GLN A 12 -1.62 17.66 -17.13
N MET A 13 -0.50 16.97 -16.91
CA MET A 13 0.60 17.46 -16.07
C MET A 13 1.23 18.73 -16.64
N VAL A 14 1.54 18.73 -17.95
CA VAL A 14 2.12 19.90 -18.61
C VAL A 14 1.17 21.10 -18.58
N GLN A 15 -0.14 20.88 -18.77
CA GLN A 15 -1.15 21.94 -18.66
C GLN A 15 -1.27 22.51 -17.24
N ALA A 16 -0.93 21.72 -16.22
CA ALA A 16 -0.91 22.13 -14.82
C ALA A 16 0.45 22.71 -14.37
N ASP A 17 1.38 22.97 -15.30
CA ASP A 17 2.76 23.41 -15.02
C ASP A 17 3.57 22.42 -14.14
N GLU A 18 3.22 21.14 -14.20
CA GLU A 18 3.91 20.06 -13.51
C GLU A 18 4.90 19.36 -14.46
N ARG A 19 6.04 18.89 -13.92
CA ARG A 19 7.09 18.20 -14.70
C ARG A 19 6.81 16.69 -14.77
N PRO A 20 6.42 16.14 -15.93
CA PRO A 20 6.06 14.72 -16.02
C PRO A 20 7.26 13.79 -15.77
N SER A 21 8.46 14.23 -16.11
CA SER A 21 9.70 13.49 -15.84
C SER A 21 9.86 13.19 -14.35
N GLU A 22 9.72 14.20 -13.48
CA GLU A 22 9.87 14.07 -12.02
C GLU A 22 8.85 13.09 -11.41
N VAL A 23 7.69 12.93 -12.03
CA VAL A 23 6.66 11.96 -11.62
C VAL A 23 6.96 10.57 -12.17
N LEU A 24 7.14 10.44 -13.47
CA LEU A 24 7.16 9.14 -14.16
C LEU A 24 8.49 8.38 -14.00
N THR A 25 9.58 9.08 -13.70
CA THR A 25 10.88 8.45 -13.41
C THR A 25 11.06 8.13 -11.93
N HIS A 26 10.18 8.61 -11.04
CA HIS A 26 10.28 8.33 -9.62
C HIS A 26 9.97 6.86 -9.35
N GLN A 27 10.96 6.12 -8.86
CA GLN A 27 10.83 4.70 -8.55
C GLN A 27 10.70 4.50 -7.05
N VAL A 28 9.61 3.86 -6.61
CA VAL A 28 9.38 3.56 -5.20
C VAL A 28 9.96 2.21 -4.84
N LEU A 29 9.51 1.16 -5.54
CA LEU A 29 9.90 -0.21 -5.25
C LEU A 29 10.02 -1.00 -6.55
N ARG A 30 11.00 -1.90 -6.59
CA ARG A 30 11.07 -2.97 -7.59
C ARG A 30 10.50 -4.23 -6.96
N GLY A 31 9.27 -4.60 -7.33
CA GLY A 31 8.61 -5.78 -6.80
C GLY A 31 9.27 -7.08 -7.28
N SER A 32 8.96 -8.18 -6.59
CA SER A 32 9.53 -9.52 -6.80
C SER A 32 9.42 -10.05 -8.24
N ARG A 33 8.36 -9.68 -8.96
CA ARG A 33 8.12 -10.06 -10.38
C ARG A 33 8.61 -9.03 -11.39
N GLY A 34 9.57 -8.17 -11.03
CA GLY A 34 10.08 -7.10 -11.89
C GLY A 34 9.08 -5.97 -12.14
N ARG A 35 7.91 -5.99 -11.47
CA ARG A 35 6.93 -4.90 -11.52
C ARG A 35 7.46 -3.70 -10.76
N HIS A 36 7.57 -2.57 -11.45
CA HIS A 36 7.92 -1.30 -10.84
C HIS A 36 6.70 -0.66 -10.19
N VAL A 37 6.78 -0.42 -8.89
CA VAL A 37 5.82 0.46 -8.19
C VAL A 37 6.34 1.89 -8.32
N ARG A 38 5.56 2.73 -8.98
CA ARG A 38 5.85 4.16 -9.18
C ARG A 38 4.56 4.98 -9.18
N PRO A 39 4.60 6.24 -8.75
CA PRO A 39 3.52 7.18 -9.00
C PRO A 39 3.30 7.33 -10.52
N LYS A 40 2.03 7.43 -10.91
CA LYS A 40 1.59 7.64 -12.30
C LYS A 40 0.89 8.99 -12.49
N THR A 41 0.65 9.71 -11.40
CA THR A 41 0.03 11.04 -11.38
C THR A 41 0.79 11.94 -10.41
N SER A 42 0.71 13.25 -10.60
CA SER A 42 1.38 14.21 -9.71
C SER A 42 0.82 14.17 -8.28
N GLY A 43 -0.47 13.90 -8.11
CA GLY A 43 -1.05 13.66 -6.80
C GLY A 43 -0.44 12.45 -6.08
N GLN A 44 -0.17 11.36 -6.81
CA GLN A 44 0.54 10.20 -6.26
C GLN A 44 2.00 10.53 -5.92
N LYS A 45 2.68 11.33 -6.73
CA LYS A 45 4.04 11.80 -6.44
C LYS A 45 4.08 12.64 -5.17
N ARG A 46 3.19 13.63 -5.04
CA ARG A 46 3.04 14.43 -3.83
C ARG A 46 2.76 13.57 -2.60
N TYR A 47 1.94 12.52 -2.75
CA TYR A 47 1.66 11.58 -1.67
C TYR A 47 2.91 10.81 -1.22
N VAL A 48 3.70 10.29 -2.16
CA VAL A 48 4.97 9.62 -1.86
C VAL A 48 5.95 10.58 -1.19
N ASP A 49 6.10 11.80 -1.70
CA ASP A 49 6.97 12.82 -1.11
C ASP A 49 6.53 13.21 0.30
N ALA A 50 5.21 13.25 0.55
CA ALA A 50 4.68 13.52 1.88
C ALA A 50 5.05 12.40 2.86
N ILE A 51 4.99 11.13 2.45
CA ILE A 51 5.41 9.99 3.29
C ILE A 51 6.91 10.10 3.63
N GLU A 52 7.76 10.47 2.67
CA GLU A 52 9.22 10.57 2.91
C GLU A 52 9.58 11.73 3.85
N ARG A 53 8.79 12.81 3.86
CA ARG A 53 9.12 14.05 4.59
C ARG A 53 8.43 14.18 5.95
N ASN A 54 7.41 13.37 6.23
CA ASN A 54 6.58 13.51 7.42
C ASN A 54 6.49 12.20 8.19
N VAL A 55 6.48 12.30 9.52
CA VAL A 55 6.30 11.13 10.41
C VAL A 55 4.90 10.52 10.23
N ILE A 56 3.88 11.35 10.03
CA ILE A 56 2.48 10.93 9.84
C ILE A 56 1.95 11.56 8.57
N THR A 57 1.36 10.74 7.69
CA THR A 57 0.74 11.19 6.44
C THR A 57 -0.67 10.62 6.29
N PHE A 58 -1.64 11.49 6.04
CA PHE A 58 -3.02 11.08 5.73
C PHE A 58 -3.24 11.03 4.23
N GLY A 59 -3.48 9.83 3.70
CA GLY A 59 -3.88 9.64 2.30
C GLY A 59 -5.39 9.67 2.15
N ILE A 60 -5.96 10.77 1.65
CA ILE A 60 -7.41 10.92 1.41
C ILE A 60 -7.70 10.92 -0.09
N GLY A 61 -8.74 10.20 -0.52
CA GLY A 61 -9.21 10.24 -1.90
C GLY A 61 -10.02 9.00 -2.32
N PRO A 62 -10.59 9.00 -3.55
CA PRO A 62 -11.44 7.92 -4.06
C PRO A 62 -10.76 6.55 -4.09
N ALA A 63 -11.55 5.47 -4.15
CA ALA A 63 -11.02 4.13 -4.37
C ALA A 63 -10.21 4.07 -5.69
N GLY A 64 -9.18 3.22 -5.74
CA GLY A 64 -8.36 3.05 -6.93
C GLY A 64 -7.27 4.12 -7.17
N THR A 65 -7.19 5.18 -6.35
CA THR A 65 -6.16 6.23 -6.52
C THR A 65 -4.76 5.85 -6.04
N GLY A 66 -4.56 4.61 -5.56
CA GLY A 66 -3.24 4.09 -5.20
C GLY A 66 -2.74 4.42 -3.79
N LYS A 67 -3.59 4.97 -2.91
CA LYS A 67 -3.22 5.39 -1.54
C LYS A 67 -2.63 4.24 -0.72
N SER A 68 -3.37 3.17 -0.51
CA SER A 68 -2.89 2.01 0.25
C SER A 68 -1.73 1.30 -0.45
N TRP A 69 -1.78 1.22 -1.78
CA TRP A 69 -0.76 0.56 -2.60
C TRP A 69 0.61 1.25 -2.49
N LEU A 70 0.66 2.58 -2.67
CA LEU A 70 1.89 3.36 -2.58
C LEU A 70 2.40 3.40 -1.13
N ALA A 71 1.52 3.50 -0.13
CA ALA A 71 1.91 3.44 1.27
C ALA A 71 2.62 2.13 1.62
N MET A 72 2.05 0.99 1.18
CA MET A 72 2.66 -0.31 1.40
C MET A 72 4.01 -0.44 0.69
N ALA A 73 4.12 0.06 -0.54
CA ALA A 73 5.39 0.05 -1.27
C ALA A 73 6.47 0.88 -0.56
N MET A 74 6.10 2.03 0.01
CA MET A 74 6.98 2.86 0.83
C MET A 74 7.41 2.14 2.12
N ALA A 75 6.49 1.45 2.79
CA ALA A 75 6.81 0.67 3.99
C ALA A 75 7.76 -0.49 3.68
N VAL A 76 7.53 -1.22 2.59
CA VAL A 76 8.42 -2.30 2.13
C VAL A 76 9.80 -1.75 1.75
N LYS A 77 9.85 -0.61 1.04
CA LYS A 77 11.11 0.09 0.72
C LYS A 77 11.90 0.40 1.99
N ALA A 78 11.26 0.99 3.00
CA ALA A 78 11.90 1.33 4.28
C ALA A 78 12.39 0.08 5.03
N LEU A 79 11.62 -1.01 5.02
CA LEU A 79 12.02 -2.28 5.64
C LEU A 79 13.24 -2.89 4.95
N GLN A 80 13.27 -2.89 3.62
CA GLN A 80 14.41 -3.40 2.83
C GLN A 80 15.67 -2.54 3.01
N ALA A 81 15.49 -1.22 3.13
CA ALA A 81 16.55 -0.26 3.44
C ALA A 81 17.02 -0.32 4.90
N LYS A 82 16.37 -1.13 5.75
CA LYS A 82 16.61 -1.24 7.20
C LYS A 82 16.37 0.06 7.97
N GLU A 83 15.57 0.96 7.43
CA GLU A 83 15.14 2.20 8.09
C GLU A 83 14.09 1.92 9.17
N VAL A 84 13.33 0.83 9.00
CA VAL A 84 12.38 0.32 9.99
C VAL A 84 12.62 -1.17 10.24
N GLN A 85 12.28 -1.63 11.45
CA GLN A 85 12.45 -3.03 11.85
C GLN A 85 11.18 -3.87 11.69
N ARG A 86 10.01 -3.22 11.61
CA ARG A 86 8.71 -3.89 11.53
C ARG A 86 7.72 -3.06 10.71
N ILE A 87 6.86 -3.73 9.97
CA ILE A 87 5.68 -3.14 9.30
C ILE A 87 4.43 -3.68 10.01
N ILE A 88 3.52 -2.78 10.38
CA ILE A 88 2.21 -3.15 10.92
C ILE A 88 1.15 -2.65 9.94
N LEU A 89 0.42 -3.58 9.32
CA LEU A 89 -0.70 -3.31 8.44
C LEU A 89 -1.99 -3.56 9.19
N THR A 90 -2.82 -2.53 9.28
CA THR A 90 -4.09 -2.64 10.01
C THR A 90 -5.26 -2.13 9.19
N ARG A 91 -6.40 -2.78 9.40
CA ARG A 91 -7.68 -2.38 8.86
C ARG A 91 -8.68 -2.32 10.00
N PRO A 92 -9.50 -1.27 10.11
CA PRO A 92 -10.60 -1.27 11.06
C PRO A 92 -11.53 -2.44 10.71
N ALA A 93 -11.92 -3.21 11.71
CA ALA A 93 -13.02 -4.13 11.57
C ALA A 93 -14.28 -3.29 11.40
N VAL A 94 -14.86 -3.28 10.20
CA VAL A 94 -16.11 -2.57 9.92
C VAL A 94 -17.23 -3.59 10.03
N GLU A 95 -18.10 -3.41 11.02
CA GLU A 95 -19.47 -3.92 10.96
C GLU A 95 -20.15 -3.22 9.78
N ALA A 96 -20.21 -3.87 8.62
CA ALA A 96 -20.87 -3.35 7.43
C ALA A 96 -22.41 -3.43 7.57
N GLY A 97 -22.96 -2.92 8.67
CA GLY A 97 -24.40 -2.98 8.96
C GLY A 97 -24.94 -4.36 9.33
N GLU A 98 -24.16 -5.42 9.17
CA GLU A 98 -24.47 -6.76 9.66
C GLU A 98 -23.55 -7.08 10.84
N ARG A 99 -24.16 -7.51 11.95
CA ARG A 99 -23.42 -8.12 13.08
C ARG A 99 -22.45 -9.14 12.49
N LEU A 100 -21.26 -9.28 13.08
CA LEU A 100 -20.22 -10.27 12.73
C LEU A 100 -20.70 -11.76 12.76
N GLY A 101 -22.02 -12.02 12.80
CA GLY A 101 -22.71 -13.29 12.96
C GLY A 101 -23.14 -14.01 11.69
N PHE A 102 -22.91 -13.49 10.47
CA PHE A 102 -23.35 -14.18 9.24
C PHE A 102 -22.33 -15.14 8.62
N LEU A 103 -21.04 -15.00 8.91
CA LEU A 103 -20.02 -15.94 8.45
C LEU A 103 -19.83 -17.08 9.48
N PRO A 104 -19.92 -18.36 9.10
CA PRO A 104 -19.61 -19.47 10.01
C PRO A 104 -18.10 -19.51 10.34
N GLY A 105 -17.74 -19.95 11.55
CA GLY A 105 -16.34 -20.09 11.98
C GLY A 105 -15.95 -19.21 13.17
N ASP A 106 -14.68 -19.30 13.56
CA ASP A 106 -14.12 -18.50 14.65
C ASP A 106 -13.99 -17.02 14.28
N LEU A 107 -13.65 -16.18 15.26
CA LEU A 107 -13.52 -14.74 15.07
C LEU A 107 -12.50 -14.38 13.97
N MET A 108 -11.44 -15.18 13.82
CA MET A 108 -10.40 -14.93 12.82
C MET A 108 -10.86 -15.29 11.42
N ALA A 109 -11.56 -16.41 11.24
CA ALA A 109 -12.16 -16.82 9.98
C ALA A 109 -13.15 -15.78 9.44
N LYS A 110 -13.81 -15.04 10.34
CA LYS A 110 -14.71 -13.93 9.99
C LYS A 110 -13.97 -12.68 9.54
N ILE A 111 -12.77 -12.43 10.07
CA ILE A 111 -12.00 -11.21 9.80
C ILE A 111 -11.04 -11.40 8.62
N ASP A 112 -10.58 -12.63 8.36
CA ASP A 112 -9.64 -12.96 7.29
C ASP A 112 -10.02 -12.38 5.91
N PRO A 113 -11.29 -12.45 5.45
CA PRO A 113 -11.68 -11.88 4.16
C PRO A 113 -11.40 -10.38 4.04
N TYR A 114 -11.43 -9.62 5.14
CA TYR A 114 -11.17 -8.18 5.16
C TYR A 114 -9.68 -7.85 5.12
N LEU A 115 -8.83 -8.77 5.59
CA LEU A 115 -7.37 -8.62 5.61
C LEU A 115 -6.73 -9.11 4.31
N ARG A 116 -7.40 -9.99 3.55
CA ARG A 116 -6.92 -10.54 2.27
C ARG A 116 -6.29 -9.53 1.32
N PRO A 117 -6.89 -8.33 1.06
CA PRO A 117 -6.26 -7.35 0.18
C PRO A 117 -4.90 -6.82 0.66
N LEU A 118 -4.63 -6.85 1.97
CA LEU A 118 -3.33 -6.49 2.53
C LEU A 118 -2.29 -7.59 2.28
N TYR A 119 -2.69 -8.86 2.40
CA TYR A 119 -1.82 -9.98 2.05
C TYR A 119 -1.50 -10.00 0.55
N ASP A 120 -2.51 -9.84 -0.30
CA ASP A 120 -2.33 -9.83 -1.76
C ASP A 120 -1.36 -8.72 -2.20
N ALA A 121 -1.51 -7.51 -1.64
CA ALA A 121 -0.62 -6.41 -1.95
C ALA A 121 0.81 -6.63 -1.45
N LEU A 122 1.00 -7.31 -0.31
CA LEU A 122 2.33 -7.68 0.18
C LEU A 122 3.00 -8.69 -0.75
N TYR A 123 2.26 -9.72 -1.21
CA TYR A 123 2.76 -10.75 -2.13
C TYR A 123 3.03 -10.25 -3.57
N ASP A 124 2.50 -9.09 -3.93
CA ASP A 124 2.88 -8.41 -5.17
C ASP A 124 4.20 -7.63 -5.04
N MET A 125 4.59 -7.23 -3.83
CA MET A 125 5.76 -6.41 -3.56
C MET A 125 6.98 -7.26 -3.16
N ILE A 126 6.75 -8.32 -2.40
CA ILE A 126 7.75 -9.27 -1.92
C ILE A 126 7.37 -10.64 -2.52
N ASP A 127 8.36 -11.49 -2.81
CA ASP A 127 8.06 -12.86 -3.25
C ASP A 127 7.29 -13.61 -2.16
N THR A 128 6.48 -14.59 -2.57
CA THR A 128 5.56 -15.28 -1.67
C THR A 128 6.28 -15.88 -0.46
N ASP A 129 7.39 -16.59 -0.69
CA ASP A 129 8.17 -17.25 0.38
C ASP A 129 8.80 -16.23 1.33
N GLY A 130 9.33 -15.12 0.79
CA GLY A 130 9.89 -14.02 1.56
C GLY A 130 8.83 -13.33 2.43
N ALA A 131 7.67 -13.04 1.86
CA ALA A 131 6.55 -12.44 2.58
C ALA A 131 6.05 -13.35 3.71
N GLN A 132 5.90 -14.66 3.45
CA GLN A 132 5.52 -15.64 4.48
C GLN A 132 6.52 -15.66 5.64
N LYS A 133 7.83 -15.71 5.36
CA LYS A 133 8.87 -15.65 6.39
C LYS A 133 8.80 -14.37 7.23
N LEU A 134 8.48 -13.22 6.61
CA LEU A 134 8.34 -11.95 7.33
C LEU A 134 7.12 -11.94 8.24
N LEU A 135 6.01 -12.53 7.79
CA LEU A 135 4.78 -12.71 8.57
C LEU A 135 5.03 -13.64 9.77
N GLU A 136 5.62 -14.82 9.53
CA GLU A 136 5.92 -15.82 10.58
C GLU A 136 6.86 -15.27 11.66
N ARG A 137 7.83 -14.43 11.28
CA ARG A 137 8.78 -13.80 12.20
C ARG A 137 8.20 -12.58 12.93
N GLY A 138 6.98 -12.14 12.59
CA GLY A 138 6.40 -10.91 13.14
C GLY A 138 7.14 -9.63 12.72
N VAL A 139 7.90 -9.68 11.62
CA VAL A 139 8.54 -8.50 11.00
C VAL A 139 7.51 -7.73 10.18
N VAL A 140 6.59 -8.44 9.53
CA VAL A 140 5.37 -7.86 8.99
C VAL A 140 4.21 -8.43 9.79
N GLU A 141 3.32 -7.57 10.27
CA GLU A 141 2.12 -7.98 10.99
C GLU A 141 0.89 -7.45 10.26
N VAL A 142 -0.10 -8.31 10.05
CA VAL A 142 -1.39 -7.94 9.50
C VAL A 142 -2.45 -8.27 10.54
N ALA A 143 -3.05 -7.24 11.14
CA ALA A 143 -4.02 -7.45 12.21
C ALA A 143 -5.10 -6.36 12.26
N PRO A 144 -6.29 -6.66 12.80
CA PRO A 144 -7.38 -5.69 12.87
C PRO A 144 -7.05 -4.56 13.85
N LEU A 145 -7.59 -3.36 13.61
CA LEU A 145 -7.27 -2.18 14.44
C LEU A 145 -7.62 -2.39 15.92
N ALA A 146 -8.67 -3.17 16.22
CA ALA A 146 -9.06 -3.50 17.59
C ALA A 146 -7.95 -4.21 18.40
N PHE A 147 -7.06 -4.94 17.72
CA PHE A 147 -5.95 -5.67 18.33
C PHE A 147 -4.74 -4.76 18.58
N MET A 148 -4.74 -3.54 18.04
CA MET A 148 -3.67 -2.56 18.23
C MET A 148 -3.77 -1.82 19.58
N ARG A 149 -4.94 -1.84 20.24
CA ARG A 149 -5.12 -1.16 21.52
C ARG A 149 -4.49 -1.98 22.66
N GLY A 150 -3.48 -1.41 23.32
CA GLY A 150 -2.85 -2.01 24.52
C GLY A 150 -1.54 -2.76 24.23
N ARG A 151 -0.86 -2.42 23.14
CA ARG A 151 0.47 -2.91 22.78
C ARG A 151 1.52 -1.81 22.86
#